data_AF-A0A7S4DVK7-F1
#
_entry.id   AF-A0A7S4DVK7-F1
#
_cell.length_a   1.000
_cell.length_b   1.000
_cell.length_c   1.000
_cell.angle_alpha   90.00
_cell.angle_beta   90.00
_cell.angle_gamma   90.00
#
_symmetry.space_group_name_H-M   'P 1'
#
loop_
_entity.id
_entity.type
_entity.pdbx_description
1 polymer ?
#
loop_
_entity_poly.entity_id
_entity_poly.type
_entity_poly.pdbx_seq_one_letter_code
_entity_poly.pdbx_strand_id
1 'polypeptide(L)'
;MCSQRAEVWQGRMELREKEILKLRDEKNKLIDRLARIEQAFFEGRISEEKYENLSAPLKAQIAETQKEIQATRAKLEEVIKEFKEAQAMETEESGTLRKAEIETTRKYNNDFKL
;
A
#
# COMPACT_ATOMS: atom_id res chain seq x y z
N MET A 1 4.69 6.82 -24.81
CA MET A 1 5.59 6.53 -23.68
C MET A 1 4.85 6.38 -22.33
N CYS A 2 3.54 6.03 -22.31
CA CYS A 2 2.77 5.90 -21.05
C CYS A 2 2.99 4.57 -20.29
N SER A 3 3.52 3.52 -20.93
CA SER A 3 3.63 2.18 -20.32
C SER A 3 4.63 2.11 -19.16
N GLN A 4 5.85 2.61 -19.37
CA GLN A 4 6.94 2.48 -18.39
C GLN A 4 6.67 3.22 -17.07
N ARG A 5 5.95 4.35 -17.12
CA ARG A 5 5.64 5.14 -15.93
C ARG A 5 4.57 4.45 -15.07
N ALA A 6 3.52 3.91 -15.70
CA ALA A 6 2.49 3.13 -15.01
C ALA A 6 3.07 1.85 -14.38
N GLU A 7 3.98 1.15 -15.07
CA GLU A 7 4.68 -0.03 -14.55
C GLU A 7 5.48 0.26 -13.27
N VAL A 8 6.16 1.41 -13.20
CA VAL A 8 6.91 1.82 -11.99
C VAL A 8 5.98 2.08 -10.80
N TRP A 9 4.85 2.74 -11.03
CA TRP A 9 3.85 2.98 -9.98
C TRP A 9 3.23 1.68 -9.47
N GLN A 10 2.84 0.80 -10.41
CA GLN A 10 2.29 -0.51 -10.07
C GLN A 10 3.28 -1.36 -9.27
N GLY A 11 4.56 -1.40 -9.70
CA GLY A 11 5.61 -2.12 -8.97
C GLY A 11 5.84 -1.59 -7.54
N ARG A 12 5.74 -0.26 -7.32
CA ARG A 12 5.83 0.35 -5.98
C ARG A 12 4.65 -0.05 -5.09
N MET A 13 3.43 -0.09 -5.64
CA MET A 13 2.24 -0.52 -4.89
C MET A 13 2.33 -2.00 -4.51
N GLU A 14 2.66 -2.87 -5.47
CA GLU A 14 2.81 -4.31 -5.25
C GLU A 14 3.89 -4.63 -4.20
N LEU A 15 5.00 -3.88 -4.20
CA LEU A 15 6.05 -4.04 -3.19
C LEU A 15 5.51 -3.77 -1.78
N ARG A 16 4.74 -2.68 -1.60
CA ARG A 16 4.17 -2.32 -0.30
C ARG A 16 3.04 -3.25 0.13
N GLU A 17 2.25 -3.76 -0.81
CA GLU A 17 1.28 -4.82 -0.50
C GLU A 17 1.96 -6.09 0.00
N LYS A 18 3.06 -6.52 -0.64
CA LYS A 18 3.85 -7.67 -0.18
C LYS A 18 4.46 -7.45 1.20
N GLU A 19 4.99 -6.26 1.48
CA GLU A 19 5.48 -5.90 2.82
C GLU A 19 4.37 -6.00 3.88
N ILE A 20 3.18 -5.48 3.58
CA ILE A 20 2.02 -5.57 4.49
C ILE A 20 1.62 -7.03 4.73
N LEU A 21 1.63 -7.87 3.70
CA LEU A 21 1.33 -9.30 3.84
C LEU A 21 2.35 -10.00 4.74
N LYS A 22 3.65 -9.75 4.52
CA LYS A 22 4.71 -10.31 5.35
C LYS A 22 4.56 -9.92 6.83
N LEU A 23 4.31 -8.64 7.11
CA LEU A 23 4.09 -8.16 8.48
C LEU A 23 2.83 -8.78 9.12
N ARG A 24 1.76 -9.02 8.35
CA ARG A 24 0.58 -9.74 8.84
C ARG A 24 0.90 -11.18 9.21
N ASP A 25 1.68 -11.87 8.40
CA ASP A 25 2.10 -13.25 8.67
C ASP A 25 2.98 -13.31 9.93
N GLU A 26 3.90 -12.37 10.10
CA GLU A 26 4.71 -12.23 11.32
C GLU A 26 3.85 -11.98 12.55
N LYS A 27 2.88 -11.05 12.47
CA LYS A 27 1.91 -10.79 13.53
C LYS A 27 1.09 -12.04 13.87
N ASN A 28 0.62 -12.79 12.88
CA ASN A 28 -0.16 -14.00 13.10
C ASN A 28 0.66 -15.08 13.83
N LYS A 29 1.94 -15.25 13.48
CA LYS A 29 2.84 -16.16 14.22
C LYS A 29 3.01 -15.77 15.69
N LEU A 30 3.07 -14.47 15.98
CA LEU A 30 3.13 -13.97 17.36
C LEU A 30 1.82 -14.24 18.11
N ILE A 31 0.67 -14.05 17.46
CA ILE A 31 -0.65 -14.38 18.01
C ILE A 31 -0.75 -15.87 18.32
N ASP A 32 -0.35 -16.75 17.39
CA ASP A 32 -0.35 -18.19 17.60
C ASP A 32 0.53 -18.60 18.79
N ARG A 33 1.69 -17.95 18.93
CA ARG A 33 2.59 -18.18 20.07
C ARG A 33 1.97 -17.74 21.39
N LEU A 34 1.30 -16.58 21.40
CA LEU A 34 0.57 -16.10 22.57
C LEU A 34 -0.56 -17.05 22.96
N ALA A 35 -1.36 -17.52 21.99
CA ALA A 35 -2.44 -18.46 22.23
C ALA A 35 -1.96 -19.77 22.88
N ARG A 36 -0.79 -20.29 22.47
CA ARG A 36 -0.18 -21.48 23.11
C ARG A 36 0.21 -21.22 24.56
N ILE A 37 0.69 -20.02 24.88
CA ILE A 37 1.07 -19.64 26.25
C ILE A 37 -0.19 -19.46 27.11
N GLU A 38 -1.22 -18.81 26.59
CA GLU A 38 -2.53 -18.67 27.24
C GLU A 38 -3.14 -20.04 27.53
N GLN A 39 -3.12 -20.95 26.55
CA GLN A 39 -3.58 -22.32 26.75
C GLN A 39 -2.79 -23.04 27.85
N ALA A 40 -1.46 -22.96 27.85
CA ALA A 40 -0.63 -23.58 28.88
C ALA A 40 -0.92 -23.02 30.28
N PHE A 41 -1.27 -21.74 30.39
CA PHE A 41 -1.68 -21.12 31.65
C PHE A 41 -3.05 -21.62 32.11
N PHE A 42 -4.05 -21.64 31.23
CA PHE A 42 -5.39 -22.14 31.56
C PHE A 42 -5.41 -23.63 31.92
N GLU A 43 -4.51 -24.42 31.33
CA GLU A 43 -4.30 -25.84 31.67
C GLU A 43 -3.47 -26.02 32.96
N GLY A 44 -3.05 -24.95 33.63
CA GLY A 44 -2.25 -24.99 34.86
C GLY A 44 -0.82 -25.51 34.67
N ARG A 45 -0.32 -25.55 33.42
CA ARG A 45 1.04 -26.05 33.09
C ARG A 45 2.13 -25.02 33.37
N ILE A 46 1.77 -23.74 33.51
CA ILE A 46 2.67 -22.65 33.87
C ILE A 46 2.05 -21.79 34.99
N SER A 47 2.90 -21.19 35.82
CA SER A 47 2.47 -20.23 36.83
C SER A 47 2.03 -18.90 36.21
N GLU A 48 1.27 -18.12 36.97
CA GLU A 48 0.88 -16.75 36.61
C GLU A 48 2.10 -15.86 36.33
N GLU A 49 3.11 -15.88 37.20
CA GLU A 49 4.37 -15.14 37.00
C GLU A 49 5.04 -15.51 35.66
N LYS A 50 5.08 -16.81 35.32
CA LYS A 50 5.66 -17.28 34.06
C LYS A 50 4.80 -16.88 32.86
N TYR A 51 3.48 -16.89 33.01
CA TYR A 51 2.55 -16.42 31.99
C TYR A 51 2.73 -14.92 31.71
N GLU A 52 2.82 -14.08 32.74
CA GLU A 52 3.02 -12.64 32.58
C GLU A 52 4.35 -12.33 31.90
N ASN A 53 5.44 -12.95 32.36
CA ASN A 53 6.78 -12.78 31.79
C ASN A 53 6.88 -13.18 30.32
N LEU A 54 6.07 -14.16 29.87
CA LEU A 54 6.06 -14.61 28.48
C LEU A 54 5.05 -13.85 27.61
N SER A 55 3.89 -13.49 28.16
CA SER A 55 2.79 -12.88 27.39
C SER A 55 2.97 -11.37 27.20
N ALA A 56 3.50 -10.64 28.19
CA ALA A 56 3.74 -9.21 28.09
C ALA A 56 4.64 -8.80 26.91
N PRO A 57 5.84 -9.40 26.70
CA PRO A 57 6.68 -9.05 25.56
C PRO A 57 6.06 -9.43 24.22
N LEU A 58 5.28 -10.53 24.15
CA LEU A 58 4.58 -10.91 22.93
C LEU A 58 3.46 -9.93 22.58
N LYS A 59 2.68 -9.48 23.58
CA LYS A 59 1.66 -8.44 23.38
C LYS A 59 2.29 -7.13 22.89
N ALA A 60 3.46 -6.77 23.42
CA ALA A 60 4.21 -5.60 22.94
C ALA A 60 4.65 -5.76 21.47
N GLN A 61 5.24 -6.90 21.10
CA GLN A 61 5.66 -7.18 19.72
C GLN A 61 4.47 -7.19 18.74
N ILE A 62 3.32 -7.76 19.13
CA ILE A 62 2.10 -7.74 18.32
C ILE A 62 1.62 -6.29 18.09
N ALA A 63 1.64 -5.46 19.14
CA ALA A 63 1.24 -4.06 19.05
C ALA A 63 2.20 -3.25 18.16
N GLU A 64 3.51 -3.49 18.27
CA GLU A 64 4.52 -2.86 17.43
C GLU A 64 4.36 -3.27 15.96
N THR A 65 4.27 -4.56 15.68
CA THR A 65 4.02 -5.08 14.31
C THR A 65 2.72 -4.51 13.73
N GLN A 66 1.67 -4.35 14.55
CA GLN A 66 0.43 -3.72 14.12
C GLN A 66 0.61 -2.25 13.74
N LYS A 67 1.44 -1.49 14.47
CA LYS A 67 1.79 -0.10 14.12
C LYS A 67 2.57 -0.05 12.80
N GLU A 68 3.50 -0.97 12.58
CA GLU A 68 4.23 -1.06 11.31
C GLU A 68 3.30 -1.36 10.13
N ILE A 69 2.34 -2.28 10.29
CA ILE A 69 1.32 -2.54 9.27
C ILE A 69 0.54 -1.25 8.94
N GLN A 70 0.13 -0.49 9.96
CA GLN A 70 -0.60 0.76 9.77
C GLN A 70 0.26 1.83 9.07
N ALA A 71 1.53 1.96 9.47
CA ALA A 71 2.46 2.90 8.83
C ALA A 71 2.69 2.54 7.36
N THR A 72 2.89 1.27 7.03
CA THR A 72 3.09 0.82 5.65
C THR A 72 1.81 0.98 4.81
N ARG A 73 0.62 0.75 5.40
CA ARG A 73 -0.66 1.05 4.76
C ARG A 73 -0.83 2.53 4.44
N ALA A 74 -0.52 3.42 5.38
CA ALA A 74 -0.58 4.86 5.13
C ALA A 74 0.33 5.29 3.97
N LYS A 75 1.54 4.73 3.89
CA LYS A 75 2.44 4.96 2.75
C LYS A 75 1.90 4.39 1.43
N LEU A 76 1.20 3.25 1.46
CA LEU A 76 0.55 2.70 0.27
C LEU A 76 -0.59 3.62 -0.21
N GLU A 77 -1.39 4.16 0.71
CA GLU A 77 -2.45 5.13 0.40
C GLU A 77 -1.88 6.42 -0.22
N GLU A 78 -0.75 6.91 0.29
CA GLU A 78 -0.03 8.05 -0.29
C GLU A 78 0.42 7.76 -1.73
N VAL A 79 1.05 6.61 -1.98
CA VAL A 79 1.46 6.20 -3.34
C VAL A 79 0.25 6.07 -4.29
N ILE A 80 -0.88 5.56 -3.81
CA ILE A 80 -2.12 5.47 -4.59
C ILE A 80 -2.67 6.86 -4.92
N LYS A 81 -2.59 7.80 -3.98
CA LYS A 81 -3.00 9.18 -4.19
C LYS A 81 -2.12 9.86 -5.25
N GLU A 82 -0.80 9.78 -5.11
CA GLU A 82 0.15 10.33 -6.08
C GLU A 82 -0.07 9.75 -7.47
N PHE A 83 -0.34 8.45 -7.58
CA PHE A 83 -0.65 7.82 -8.86
C PHE A 83 -1.92 8.37 -9.51
N LYS A 84 -2.99 8.58 -8.73
CA LYS A 84 -4.24 9.17 -9.25
C LYS A 84 -4.06 10.62 -9.71
N GLU A 85 -3.30 11.41 -8.95
CA GLU A 85 -2.98 12.80 -9.32
C GLU A 85 -2.13 12.87 -10.59
N ALA A 86 -1.12 12.00 -10.71
CA ALA A 86 -0.30 11.89 -11.92
C ALA A 86 -1.13 11.47 -13.14
N GLN A 87 -2.05 10.52 -12.98
CA GLN A 87 -2.96 10.10 -14.05
C GLN A 87 -3.88 11.24 -14.52
N ALA A 88 -4.40 12.05 -13.58
CA ALA A 88 -5.26 13.19 -13.90
C ALA A 88 -4.51 14.26 -14.72
N MET A 89 -3.29 14.64 -14.33
CA MET A 89 -2.50 15.62 -15.07
C MET A 89 -2.17 15.16 -16.50
N GLU A 90 -1.83 13.88 -16.68
CA GLU A 90 -1.56 13.32 -18.02
C GLU A 90 -2.81 13.37 -18.92
N THR A 91 -4.02 13.19 -18.37
CA THR A 91 -5.26 13.30 -19.15
C THR A 91 -5.59 14.74 -19.56
N GLU A 92 -5.26 15.73 -18.72
CA GLU A 92 -5.47 17.15 -19.03
C GLU A 92 -4.46 17.67 -20.08
N GLU A 93 -3.18 17.31 -19.96
CA GLU A 93 -2.16 17.60 -20.99
C GLU A 93 -2.47 16.91 -22.33
N SER A 94 -2.88 15.65 -22.30
CA SER A 94 -3.26 14.94 -23.53
C SER A 94 -4.52 15.55 -24.18
N GLY A 95 -5.49 15.97 -23.37
CA GLY A 95 -6.73 16.60 -23.87
C GLY A 95 -6.49 17.99 -24.47
N THR A 96 -5.56 18.77 -23.90
CA THR A 96 -5.19 20.09 -24.40
C THR A 96 -4.39 20.01 -25.70
N LEU A 97 -3.40 19.11 -25.79
CA LEU A 97 -2.64 18.86 -27.02
C LEU A 97 -3.56 18.41 -28.16
N ARG A 98 -4.49 17.48 -27.89
CA ARG A 98 -5.43 16.98 -28.91
C ARG A 98 -6.39 18.07 -29.40
N LYS A 99 -6.82 18.99 -28.54
CA LYS A 99 -7.62 20.16 -28.94
C LYS A 99 -6.83 21.10 -29.85
N ALA A 100 -5.57 21.39 -29.51
CA ALA A 100 -4.69 22.23 -30.33
C ALA A 100 -4.40 21.60 -31.71
N GLU A 101 -4.20 20.29 -31.78
CA GLU A 101 -4.03 19.56 -33.06
C GLU A 101 -5.28 19.62 -33.94
N ILE A 102 -6.48 19.49 -33.35
CA ILE A 102 -7.75 19.60 -34.09
C ILE A 102 -7.98 21.03 -34.59
N GLU A 103 -7.63 22.03 -33.77
CA GLU A 103 -7.82 23.44 -34.12
C GLU A 103 -6.84 23.89 -35.22
N THR A 104 -5.60 23.42 -35.18
CA THR A 104 -4.59 23.67 -36.22
C THR A 104 -4.97 23.00 -37.55
N THR A 105 -5.41 21.74 -37.54
CA THR A 105 -5.90 21.08 -38.77
C THR A 105 -7.17 21.72 -39.34
N ARG A 106 -8.06 22.24 -38.48
CA ARG A 106 -9.27 22.94 -38.92
C ARG A 106 -8.97 24.30 -39.58
N LYS A 107 -7.98 25.05 -39.08
CA LYS A 107 -7.48 26.28 -39.73
C LYS A 107 -6.88 25.97 -41.10
N TYR A 108 -5.96 25.01 -41.17
CA TYR A 108 -5.28 24.63 -42.41
C TYR A 108 -6.26 24.22 -43.53
N ASN A 109 -7.32 23.48 -43.18
CA ASN A 109 -8.35 23.06 -44.15
C ASN A 109 -9.30 24.17 -44.60
N ASN A 110 -9.43 25.26 -43.82
CA ASN A 110 -10.20 26.43 -44.22
C ASN A 110 -9.38 27.38 -45.10
N ASP A 111 -8.08 27.48 -44.87
CA ASP A 111 -7.18 28.35 -45.65
C ASP A 111 -6.92 27.80 -47.07
N PHE A 112 -7.12 26.51 -47.31
CA PHE A 112 -6.98 25.84 -48.63
C PHE A 112 -8.28 25.75 -49.45
N LYS A 113 -9.38 26.36 -49.00
CA LYS A 113 -10.70 26.35 -49.67
C LYS A 113 -11.09 27.65 -50.37
N LEU A 114 -10.15 28.59 -50.56
CA LEU A 114 -10.31 29.81 -51.36
C LEU A 114 -9.64 29.65 -52.73
#